data_AF-A0A2L0EKR6-F1
#
_entry.id   AF-A0A2L0EKR6-F1
#
_cell.length_a   1.000
_cell.length_b   1.000
_cell.length_c   1.000
_cell.angle_alpha   90.00
_cell.angle_beta   90.00
_cell.angle_gamma   90.00
#
_symmetry.space_group_name_H-M   'P 1'
#
loop_
_entity.id
_entity.type
_entity.pdbx_description
1 polymer ?
#
loop_
_entity_poly.entity_id
_entity_poly.type
_entity_poly.pdbx_seq_one_letter_code
_entity_poly.pdbx_strand_id
1 'polypeptide(L)'
;MAADIDDWRLLPYLQRHESEALVLAGLDALEEVLDVDERPALRELQALVTTVPPEDVNDGEHTAPSKRLESAIPSYRKTVHGPLVIEGTGLAKLRARCPRFDGWITRLEELSAGAGS
;
A
#
# COMPACT_ATOMS: atom_id res chain seq x y z
N MET A 1 -15.24 14.24 7.71
CA MET A 1 -14.90 12.99 8.43
C MET A 1 -14.35 13.28 9.83
N ALA A 2 -13.23 14.00 9.99
CA ALA A 2 -12.73 14.37 11.32
C ALA A 2 -13.70 15.32 12.06
N ALA A 3 -14.17 16.38 11.39
CA ALA A 3 -15.10 17.35 11.99
C ALA A 3 -16.52 16.80 12.23
N ASP A 4 -16.86 15.63 11.67
CA ASP A 4 -18.17 15.00 11.84
C ASP A 4 -18.21 14.09 13.07
N ILE A 5 -17.04 13.73 13.60
CA ILE A 5 -16.86 12.91 14.80
C ILE A 5 -15.97 13.72 15.74
N ASP A 6 -16.59 14.55 16.57
CA ASP A 6 -15.96 15.50 17.50
C ASP A 6 -15.26 14.79 18.67
N ASP A 7 -14.27 13.94 18.35
CA ASP A 7 -13.45 13.22 19.31
C ASP A 7 -11.98 13.33 18.92
N TRP A 8 -11.20 13.99 19.77
CA TRP A 8 -9.77 14.20 19.58
C TRP A 8 -8.94 12.91 19.55
N ARG A 9 -9.51 11.79 20.01
CA ARG A 9 -8.88 10.46 19.95
C ARG A 9 -9.01 9.81 18.57
N LEU A 10 -9.82 10.37 17.69
CA LEU A 10 -9.94 9.91 16.32
C LEU A 10 -8.91 10.62 15.43
N LEU A 11 -7.92 9.87 14.94
CA LEU A 11 -7.01 10.31 13.87
C LEU A 11 -7.42 9.66 12.55
N PRO A 12 -8.30 10.29 11.75
CA PRO A 12 -8.82 9.66 10.55
C PRO A 12 -7.73 9.57 9.48
N TYR A 13 -7.62 8.38 8.90
CA TYR A 13 -6.86 8.13 7.70
C TYR A 13 -7.70 7.29 6.76
N LEU A 14 -7.83 7.79 5.54
CA LEU A 14 -8.42 7.05 4.44
C LEU A 14 -7.27 6.63 3.53
N GLN A 15 -7.01 5.34 3.48
CA GLN A 15 -6.08 4.83 2.49
C GLN A 15 -6.65 5.14 1.10
N ARG A 16 -5.86 5.81 0.27
CA ARG A 16 -6.33 6.24 -1.05
C ARG A 16 -6.53 5.00 -1.92
N HIS A 17 -7.69 4.91 -2.55
CA HIS A 17 -8.13 3.79 -3.39
C HIS A 17 -8.40 2.50 -2.60
N GLU A 18 -7.36 1.75 -2.22
CA GLU A 18 -7.48 0.41 -1.63
C GLU A 18 -6.24 0.06 -0.79
N SER A 19 -6.31 -0.97 0.06
CA SER A 19 -5.14 -1.55 0.76
C SER A 19 -4.02 -1.97 -0.21
N GLU A 20 -4.40 -2.39 -1.41
CA GLU A 20 -3.53 -2.87 -2.47
C GLU A 20 -2.57 -1.79 -3.01
N ALA A 21 -2.83 -0.51 -2.74
CA ALA A 21 -1.83 0.54 -2.98
C ALA A 21 -0.54 0.31 -2.16
N LEU A 22 -0.65 -0.24 -0.93
CA LEU A 22 0.52 -0.65 -0.14
C LEU A 22 1.20 -1.91 -0.72
N VAL A 23 0.42 -2.80 -1.34
CA VAL A 23 0.96 -3.99 -2.02
C VAL A 23 1.76 -3.56 -3.26
N LEU A 24 1.28 -2.56 -4.01
CA LEU A 24 2.04 -1.96 -5.12
C LEU A 24 3.35 -1.30 -4.65
N ALA A 25 3.38 -0.76 -3.44
CA ALA A 25 4.62 -0.27 -2.84
C ALA A 25 5.59 -1.38 -2.43
N GLY A 26 5.13 -2.63 -2.39
CA GLY A 26 5.86 -3.82 -1.92
C GLY A 26 6.09 -4.89 -2.98
N LEU A 27 5.92 -4.59 -4.28
CA LEU A 27 5.98 -5.59 -5.36
C LEU A 27 7.23 -6.47 -5.36
N ASP A 28 8.36 -5.97 -4.85
CA ASP A 28 9.60 -6.75 -4.73
C ASP A 28 9.41 -8.01 -3.86
N ALA A 29 8.56 -7.95 -2.83
CA ALA A 29 8.23 -9.10 -1.99
C ALA A 29 7.34 -10.14 -2.71
N LEU A 30 6.68 -9.78 -3.81
CA LEU A 30 5.95 -10.75 -4.63
C LEU A 30 6.88 -11.68 -5.40
N GLU A 31 8.11 -11.26 -5.74
CA GLU A 31 9.06 -12.13 -6.48
C GLU A 31 9.43 -13.41 -5.71
N GLU A 32 9.34 -13.38 -4.39
CA GLU A 32 9.65 -14.51 -3.51
C GLU A 32 8.50 -15.51 -3.38
N VAL A 33 7.26 -15.08 -3.67
CA VAL A 33 6.04 -15.88 -3.48
C VAL A 33 5.35 -16.28 -4.77
N LEU A 34 5.68 -15.63 -5.90
CA LEU A 34 5.10 -15.92 -7.21
C LEU A 34 5.92 -16.92 -8.03
N ASP A 35 5.21 -17.64 -8.90
CA ASP A 35 5.79 -18.55 -9.86
C ASP A 35 6.64 -17.82 -10.92
N VAL A 36 7.59 -18.52 -11.53
CA VAL A 36 8.60 -17.93 -12.43
C VAL A 36 7.96 -17.34 -13.70
N ASP A 37 6.87 -17.92 -14.17
CA ASP A 37 6.11 -17.51 -15.36
C ASP A 37 5.32 -16.21 -15.16
N GLU A 38 5.01 -15.82 -13.92
CA GLU A 38 4.32 -14.55 -13.62
C GLU A 38 5.28 -13.37 -13.42
N ARG A 39 6.59 -13.62 -13.29
CA ARG A 39 7.61 -12.59 -13.07
C ARG A 39 7.69 -11.52 -14.17
N PRO A 40 7.51 -11.82 -15.48
CA PRO A 40 7.48 -10.78 -16.50
C PRO A 40 6.38 -9.73 -16.27
N ALA A 41 5.17 -10.16 -15.92
CA ALA A 41 4.05 -9.26 -15.64
C ALA A 41 4.27 -8.46 -14.34
N LEU A 42 4.87 -9.08 -13.31
CA LEU A 42 5.28 -8.38 -12.10
C LEU A 42 6.29 -7.25 -12.42
N ARG A 43 7.25 -7.48 -13.32
CA ARG A 43 8.21 -6.45 -13.74
C ARG A 43 7.56 -5.26 -14.43
N GLU A 44 6.50 -5.49 -15.20
CA GLU A 44 5.72 -4.40 -15.79
C GLU A 44 5.04 -3.55 -14.72
N LEU A 45 4.47 -4.19 -13.68
CA LEU A 45 3.92 -3.49 -12.53
C LEU A 45 5.00 -2.73 -11.74
N GLN A 46 6.19 -3.31 -11.54
CA GLN A 46 7.33 -2.64 -10.92
C GLN A 46 7.73 -1.41 -11.72
N ALA A 47 7.84 -1.51 -13.04
CA ALA A 47 8.15 -0.39 -13.92
C ALA A 47 7.09 0.73 -13.81
N LEU A 48 5.80 0.39 -13.78
CA LEU A 48 4.73 1.36 -13.59
C LEU A 48 4.92 2.17 -12.30
N VAL A 49 5.16 1.51 -11.16
CA VAL A 49 5.27 2.18 -9.85
C VAL A 49 6.56 2.98 -9.68
N THR A 50 7.52 2.89 -10.62
CA THR A 50 8.65 3.83 -10.68
C THR A 50 8.27 5.19 -11.27
N THR A 51 7.20 5.23 -12.09
CA THR A 51 6.74 6.45 -12.77
C THR A 51 5.53 7.08 -12.11
N VAL A 52 4.71 6.27 -11.42
CA VAL A 52 3.52 6.70 -10.69
C VAL A 52 3.65 6.24 -9.25
N PRO A 53 3.56 7.16 -8.26
CA PRO A 53 3.59 6.77 -6.85
C PRO A 53 2.51 5.71 -6.54
N PRO A 54 2.80 4.67 -5.74
CA PRO A 54 1.83 3.62 -5.42
C PRO A 54 0.48 4.12 -4.91
N GLU A 55 0.48 5.21 -4.13
CA GLU A 55 -0.74 5.83 -3.60
C GLU A 55 -1.59 6.55 -4.66
N ASP A 56 -0.99 6.89 -5.80
CA ASP A 56 -1.63 7.59 -6.91
C ASP A 56 -1.96 6.66 -8.09
N VAL A 57 -1.65 5.36 -7.98
CA VAL A 57 -2.03 4.37 -8.97
C VAL A 57 -3.55 4.12 -8.91
N ASN A 58 -4.32 4.94 -9.63
CA ASN A 58 -5.72 4.69 -9.97
C ASN A 58 -6.19 5.70 -11.03
N ASP A 59 -6.45 5.19 -12.25
CA ASP A 59 -6.94 6.00 -13.37
C ASP A 59 -8.40 5.68 -13.73
N GLY A 60 -9.12 4.92 -12.88
CA GLY A 60 -10.48 4.46 -13.16
C GLY A 60 -10.77 3.02 -12.74
N GLU A 61 -11.98 2.56 -13.05
CA GLU A 61 -12.55 1.27 -12.60
C GLU A 61 -11.70 0.05 -12.98
N HIS A 62 -11.03 0.08 -14.13
CA HIS A 62 -10.18 -1.02 -14.61
C HIS A 62 -8.70 -0.87 -14.25
N THR A 63 -8.29 0.27 -13.68
CA THR A 63 -6.89 0.59 -13.39
C THR A 63 -6.65 0.85 -11.90
N ALA A 64 -7.62 0.51 -11.05
CA ALA A 64 -7.46 0.44 -9.60
C ALA A 64 -6.34 -0.54 -9.21
N PRO A 65 -5.68 -0.35 -8.05
CA PRO A 65 -4.57 -1.19 -7.60
C PRO A 65 -4.88 -2.68 -7.65
N SER A 66 -6.04 -3.09 -7.12
CA SER A 66 -6.40 -4.50 -7.15
C SER A 66 -6.62 -5.07 -8.54
N LYS A 67 -7.18 -4.28 -9.47
CA LYS A 67 -7.41 -4.72 -10.86
C LYS A 67 -6.11 -4.90 -11.62
N ARG A 68 -5.11 -4.04 -11.35
CA ARG A 68 -3.76 -4.21 -11.90
C ARG A 68 -3.09 -5.49 -11.39
N LEU A 69 -3.21 -5.78 -10.09
CA LEU A 69 -2.67 -7.03 -9.51
C LEU A 69 -3.41 -8.27 -10.05
N GLU A 70 -4.75 -8.27 -10.05
CA GLU A 70 -5.57 -9.37 -10.55
C GLU A 70 -5.34 -9.64 -12.05
N SER A 71 -5.12 -8.60 -12.84
CA SER A 71 -4.88 -8.74 -14.28
C SER A 71 -3.46 -9.19 -14.62
N ALA A 72 -2.46 -8.74 -13.87
CA ALA A 72 -1.06 -9.05 -14.15
C ALA A 72 -0.62 -10.40 -13.56
N ILE A 73 -1.21 -10.79 -12.42
CA ILE A 73 -0.80 -11.95 -11.63
C ILE A 73 -2.05 -12.82 -11.40
N PRO A 74 -2.35 -13.77 -12.30
CA PRO A 74 -3.52 -14.65 -12.16
C PRO A 74 -3.57 -15.43 -10.84
N SER A 75 -2.41 -15.76 -10.25
CA SER A 75 -2.32 -16.43 -8.96
C SER A 75 -2.58 -15.50 -7.76
N TYR A 76 -2.70 -14.19 -7.96
CA TYR A 76 -2.82 -13.23 -6.88
C TYR A 76 -4.09 -13.43 -6.06
N ARG A 77 -3.92 -13.41 -4.74
CA ARG A 77 -4.95 -13.63 -3.73
C ARG A 77 -4.79 -12.58 -2.65
N LYS A 78 -5.67 -11.57 -2.65
CA LYS A 78 -5.64 -10.41 -1.74
C LYS A 78 -5.47 -10.81 -0.27
N THR A 79 -6.23 -11.80 0.18
CA THR A 79 -6.25 -12.25 1.58
C THR A 79 -4.99 -13.02 2.01
N VAL A 80 -4.20 -13.50 1.05
CA VAL A 80 -2.98 -14.27 1.33
C VAL A 80 -1.76 -13.40 1.04
N HIS A 81 -1.63 -12.93 -0.20
CA HIS A 81 -0.45 -12.20 -0.65
C HIS A 81 -0.41 -10.77 -0.11
N GLY A 82 -1.56 -10.12 0.11
CA GLY A 82 -1.60 -8.74 0.61
C GLY A 82 -0.85 -8.57 1.94
N PRO A 83 -1.24 -9.30 3.01
CA PRO A 83 -0.53 -9.27 4.28
C PRO A 83 0.94 -9.69 4.17
N LEU A 84 1.23 -10.76 3.44
CA LEU A 84 2.61 -11.27 3.27
C LEU A 84 3.53 -10.24 2.61
N VAL A 85 3.05 -9.54 1.58
CA VAL A 85 3.80 -8.49 0.89
C VAL A 85 4.03 -7.30 1.80
N ILE A 86 2.99 -6.85 2.53
CA ILE A 86 3.09 -5.71 3.45
C ILE A 86 4.10 -6.03 4.56
N GLU A 87 4.03 -7.24 5.14
CA GLU A 87 4.96 -7.71 6.15
C GLU A 87 6.40 -7.82 5.61
N GLY A 88 6.60 -8.50 4.48
CA GLY A 88 7.91 -8.68 3.86
C GLY A 88 8.55 -7.39 3.36
N THR A 89 7.75 -6.40 2.96
CA THR A 89 8.24 -5.06 2.58
C THR A 89 8.73 -4.29 3.80
N GLY A 90 8.00 -4.38 4.91
CA GLY A 90 8.33 -3.72 6.17
C GLY A 90 7.97 -2.22 6.19
N LEU A 91 7.72 -1.73 7.40
CA LEU A 91 7.17 -0.40 7.65
C LEU A 91 8.02 0.74 7.07
N ALA A 92 9.35 0.67 7.22
CA ALA A 92 10.25 1.73 6.76
C ALA A 92 10.18 1.95 5.23
N LYS A 93 10.13 0.86 4.45
CA LYS A 93 10.02 0.95 2.98
C LYS A 93 8.64 1.44 2.56
N LEU A 94 7.58 0.96 3.23
CA LEU A 94 6.22 1.42 2.97
C LEU A 94 6.07 2.91 3.21
N ARG A 95 6.58 3.44 4.34
CA ARG A 95 6.60 4.88 4.63
C ARG A 95 7.35 5.68 3.56
N ALA A 96 8.51 5.20 3.13
CA ALA A 96 9.30 5.87 2.09
C ALA A 96 8.60 5.92 0.72
N ARG A 97 7.79 4.90 0.39
CA ARG A 97 7.09 4.78 -0.91
C ARG A 97 5.66 5.33 -0.88
N CYS A 98 5.07 5.55 0.30
CA CYS A 98 3.69 6.01 0.49
C CYS A 98 3.62 7.22 1.44
N PRO A 99 3.83 8.45 0.94
CA PRO A 99 3.85 9.66 1.77
C PRO A 99 2.58 9.93 2.59
N ARG A 100 1.38 9.57 2.12
CA ARG A 100 0.13 9.79 2.88
C ARG A 100 0.02 8.79 4.03
N PHE A 101 0.39 7.54 3.80
CA PHE A 101 0.54 6.53 4.84
C PHE A 101 1.59 6.96 5.87
N ASP A 102 2.76 7.43 5.42
CA ASP A 102 3.81 7.95 6.31
C ASP A 102 3.32 9.11 7.18
N GLY A 103 2.60 10.08 6.59
CA GLY A 103 2.02 11.19 7.34
C GLY A 103 1.03 10.73 8.41
N TRP A 104 0.26 9.66 8.17
CA TRP A 104 -0.61 9.09 9.19
C TRP A 104 0.15 8.37 10.30
N ILE A 105 1.14 7.53 9.95
CA ILE A 105 1.99 6.86 10.94
C ILE A 105 2.73 7.87 11.82
N THR A 106 3.29 8.92 11.22
CA THR A 106 3.99 9.98 11.94
C THR A 106 3.08 10.65 12.98
N ARG A 107 1.83 10.97 12.63
CA ARG A 107 0.85 11.51 13.59
C ARG A 107 0.55 10.55 14.74
N LEU A 108 0.47 9.25 14.46
CA LEU A 108 0.28 8.23 15.51
C LEU A 108 1.48 8.15 16.45
N GLU A 109 2.70 8.23 15.90
CA GLU A 109 3.94 8.21 16.68
C GLU A 109 4.05 9.46 17.60
N GLU A 110 3.65 10.62 17.10
CA GLU A 110 3.62 11.88 17.86
C GLU A 110 2.67 11.82 19.07
N LEU A 111 1.56 11.08 18.99
CA LEU A 111 0.66 10.88 20.14
C LEU A 111 1.33 10.11 21.28
N SER A 112 2.20 9.16 20.96
CA SER A 112 2.97 8.40 21.95
C SER A 112 4.02 9.28 22.64
N ALA A 113 4.62 10.21 21.89
CA ALA A 113 5.63 11.13 22.42
C ALA A 113 5.05 12.19 23.38
N GLY A 114 3.79 12.61 23.18
CA GLY A 114 3.09 13.57 24.05
C GLY A 114 2.46 12.99 25.32
N ALA A 115 2.35 11.67 25.44
CA ALA A 115 1.71 11.01 26.59
C ALA A 115 2.64 10.81 27.82
N GLY A 116 3.90 11.25 27.72
CA GLY A 116 4.93 11.11 28.76
C GLY A 116 5.39 12.41 29.43
N SER A 117 4.71 13.54 29.18
CA SER A 117 5.02 14.86 29.76
C SER A 117 3.92 15.41 30.63
#